data_AF-A0A0Q6Z3F4-F1
#
_entry.id   AF-A0A0Q6Z3F4-F1
#
_cell.length_a   1.000
_cell.length_b   1.000
_cell.length_c   1.000
_cell.angle_alpha   90.00
_cell.angle_beta   90.00
_cell.angle_gamma   90.00
#
_symmetry.space_group_name_H-M   'P 1'
#
loop_
_entity.id
_entity.type
_entity.pdbx_description
1 polymer ?
#
loop_
_entity_poly.entity_id
_entity_poly.type
_entity_poly.pdbx_seq_one_letter_code
_entity_poly.pdbx_strand_id
1 'polypeptide(L)'
;MSDVHLGDDHAFRYPVKKSKSDTSPRKALSEVLYEDLRSLDVLGQIGCVIISGDILTKGAWSKPHESGDRKLSGLDVAKEFLNDLSDAISVDPKLFCIVPGNHDIVRKASEPPEVRKLYFIIRMRKDFAPLEKSFAGCISFRH
;
A
#
# COMPACT_ATOMS: atom_id res chain seq x y z
N MET A 1 -6.47 7.54 0.12
CA MET A 1 -6.58 6.26 -0.61
C MET A 1 -6.05 5.14 0.27
N SER A 2 -6.60 3.94 0.14
CA SER A 2 -6.27 2.74 0.94
C SER A 2 -6.29 1.53 0.02
N ASP A 3 -5.57 0.46 0.38
CA ASP A 3 -5.71 -0.85 -0.27
C ASP A 3 -5.52 -0.80 -1.80
N VAL A 4 -4.42 -0.18 -2.23
CA VAL A 4 -4.10 -0.01 -3.66
C VAL A 4 -3.82 -1.36 -4.32
N HIS A 5 -3.12 -2.25 -3.61
CA HIS A 5 -2.78 -3.64 -4.00
C HIS A 5 -2.27 -3.75 -5.44
N LEU A 6 -1.19 -3.04 -5.78
CA LEU A 6 -0.50 -3.25 -7.05
C LEU A 6 0.05 -4.69 -7.09
N GLY A 7 -0.30 -5.43 -8.13
CA GLY A 7 -0.09 -6.88 -8.18
C GLY A 7 -0.66 -7.53 -9.44
N ASP A 8 -0.19 -8.73 -9.74
CA ASP A 8 -0.62 -9.53 -10.91
C ASP A 8 -2.13 -9.86 -10.88
N ASP A 9 -2.73 -9.87 -9.69
CA ASP A 9 -4.13 -10.21 -9.44
C ASP A 9 -5.10 -9.00 -9.50
N HIS A 10 -4.62 -7.76 -9.76
CA HIS A 10 -5.44 -6.54 -9.62
C HIS A 10 -5.84 -5.83 -10.93
N ALA A 11 -6.91 -5.02 -10.83
CA ALA A 11 -7.58 -4.38 -11.96
C ALA A 11 -6.78 -3.27 -12.68
N PHE A 12 -5.72 -2.74 -12.05
CA PHE A 12 -4.90 -1.67 -12.60
C PHE A 12 -3.61 -2.21 -13.20
N ARG A 13 -3.20 -1.63 -14.33
CA ARG A 13 -1.88 -1.90 -14.91
C ARG A 13 -0.79 -1.26 -14.04
N TYR A 14 0.38 -1.90 -13.97
CA TYR A 14 1.57 -1.26 -13.41
C TYR A 14 1.90 0.06 -14.15
N PRO A 15 2.50 1.03 -13.44
CA PRO A 15 3.02 2.27 -14.03
C PRO A 15 4.24 1.93 -14.87
N VAL A 16 4.04 1.56 -16.13
CA VAL A 16 5.13 1.33 -17.08
C VAL A 16 5.01 2.27 -18.25
N LYS A 17 6.15 2.72 -18.76
CA LYS A 17 6.23 3.33 -20.08
C LYS A 17 5.54 2.39 -21.06
N LYS A 18 4.45 2.86 -21.69
CA LYS A 18 3.75 2.18 -22.79
C LYS A 18 4.78 1.68 -23.79
N SER A 19 5.16 0.41 -23.72
CA SER A 19 5.96 -0.20 -24.77
C SER A 19 5.00 -0.46 -25.94
N LYS A 20 5.54 -0.56 -27.16
CA LYS A 20 4.73 -0.94 -28.33
C LYS A 20 4.15 -2.36 -28.23
N SER A 21 4.64 -3.17 -27.27
CA SER A 21 4.20 -4.53 -26.97
C SER A 21 3.18 -4.61 -25.83
N ASP A 22 2.86 -3.50 -25.16
CA ASP A 22 1.88 -3.47 -24.09
C ASP A 22 0.46 -3.57 -24.67
N THR A 23 -0.09 -4.79 -24.62
CA THR A 23 -1.43 -5.14 -25.14
C THR A 23 -2.49 -5.13 -24.05
N SER A 24 -2.14 -4.77 -22.81
CA SER A 24 -3.09 -4.77 -21.70
C SER A 24 -4.15 -3.68 -21.90
N PRO A 25 -5.45 -4.02 -21.92
CA PRO A 25 -6.52 -3.02 -21.99
C PRO A 25 -6.73 -2.28 -20.65
N ARG A 26 -6.03 -2.67 -19.58
CA ARG A 26 -6.18 -2.08 -18.25
C ARG A 26 -5.51 -0.70 -18.19
N LYS A 27 -6.23 0.30 -17.68
CA LYS A 27 -5.66 1.61 -17.36
C LYS A 27 -4.77 1.52 -16.12
N ALA A 28 -3.76 2.38 -16.03
CA ALA A 28 -3.05 2.61 -14.78
C ALA A 28 -3.96 3.39 -13.80
N LEU A 29 -3.79 3.18 -12.50
CA LEU A 29 -4.57 3.91 -11.49
C LEU A 29 -4.40 5.43 -11.60
N SER A 30 -3.18 5.90 -11.93
CA SER A 30 -2.89 7.31 -12.19
C SER A 30 -3.71 7.88 -13.37
N GLU A 31 -3.87 7.12 -14.45
CA GLU A 31 -4.69 7.51 -15.61
C GLU A 31 -6.17 7.65 -15.22
N VAL A 32 -6.71 6.70 -14.45
CA VAL A 32 -8.10 6.73 -13.97
C VAL A 32 -8.32 7.93 -13.04
N LEU A 33 -7.43 8.12 -12.05
CA LEU A 33 -7.55 9.24 -11.11
C LEU A 33 -7.43 10.59 -11.80
N TYR A 34 -6.56 10.73 -12.81
CA TYR A 34 -6.49 11.95 -13.60
C TYR A 34 -7.82 12.28 -14.29
N GLU A 35 -8.41 11.30 -14.98
CA GLU A 35 -9.69 11.48 -15.67
C GLU A 35 -10.81 11.86 -14.70
N ASP A 36 -10.92 11.15 -13.57
CA ASP A 36 -11.93 11.39 -12.54
C ASP A 36 -11.78 12.78 -11.92
N LEU A 37 -10.58 13.14 -11.45
CA LEU A 37 -10.32 14.43 -10.81
C LEU A 37 -10.47 15.61 -11.77
N ARG A 38 -10.11 15.41 -13.04
CA ARG A 38 -10.35 16.40 -14.10
C ARG A 38 -11.84 16.56 -14.38
N SER A 39 -12.61 15.47 -14.40
CA SER A 39 -14.07 15.53 -14.61
C SER A 39 -14.80 16.26 -13.48
N LEU A 40 -14.25 16.20 -12.27
CA LEU A 40 -14.75 16.89 -11.08
C LEU A 40 -14.21 18.32 -10.92
N ASP A 41 -13.35 18.80 -11.84
CA ASP A 41 -12.70 20.12 -11.79
C ASP A 41 -11.93 20.41 -10.49
N VAL A 42 -11.37 19.37 -9.86
CA VAL A 42 -10.58 19.47 -8.62
C VAL A 42 -9.09 19.21 -8.84
N LEU A 43 -8.68 19.02 -10.09
CA LEU A 43 -7.28 18.81 -10.45
C LEU A 43 -6.45 20.05 -10.04
N GLY A 44 -5.32 19.84 -9.37
CA GLY A 44 -4.48 20.92 -8.83
C GLY A 44 -5.01 21.58 -7.54
N GLN A 45 -6.17 21.15 -7.02
CA GLN A 45 -6.70 21.63 -5.73
C GLN A 45 -6.36 20.68 -4.57
N ILE A 46 -5.61 19.60 -4.83
CA ILE A 46 -5.27 18.60 -3.83
C ILE A 46 -4.09 19.10 -3.00
N GLY A 47 -4.33 19.39 -1.72
CA GLY A 47 -3.28 19.85 -0.79
C GLY A 47 -2.47 18.74 -0.13
N CYS A 48 -2.94 17.48 -0.15
CA CYS A 48 -2.25 16.33 0.45
C CYS A 48 -2.81 15.02 -0.09
N VAL A 49 -1.94 14.02 -0.23
CA VAL A 49 -2.33 12.63 -0.56
C VAL A 49 -2.00 11.75 0.64
N ILE A 50 -3.01 11.10 1.21
CA ILE A 50 -2.82 10.11 2.26
C ILE A 50 -3.02 8.72 1.65
N ILE A 51 -2.00 7.86 1.77
CA ILE A 51 -2.04 6.45 1.38
C ILE A 51 -1.99 5.61 2.66
N SER A 52 -3.12 5.01 3.04
CA SER A 52 -3.25 4.18 4.23
C SER A 52 -3.01 2.70 3.91
N GLY A 53 -1.83 2.40 3.39
CA GLY A 53 -1.31 1.05 3.33
C GLY A 53 -1.67 0.24 2.09
N ASP A 54 -1.06 -0.94 2.05
CA ASP A 54 -1.19 -1.99 1.05
C ASP A 54 -0.97 -1.46 -0.37
N ILE A 55 0.22 -0.89 -0.60
CA ILE A 55 0.63 -0.42 -1.91
C ILE A 55 0.91 -1.62 -2.83
N LEU A 56 1.60 -2.64 -2.30
CA LEU A 56 1.90 -3.86 -3.03
C LEU A 56 1.18 -5.06 -2.41
N THR A 57 0.79 -5.99 -3.27
CA THR A 57 0.27 -7.27 -2.80
C THR A 57 1.34 -8.10 -2.08
N LYS A 58 0.95 -8.73 -0.96
CA LYS A 58 1.73 -9.78 -0.26
C LYS A 58 3.18 -9.40 0.10
N GLY A 59 3.47 -8.12 0.31
CA GLY A 59 4.82 -7.66 0.67
C GLY A 59 5.87 -8.00 -0.37
N ALA A 60 5.48 -8.02 -1.64
CA ALA A 60 6.31 -8.42 -2.79
C ALA A 60 7.40 -7.37 -3.15
N TRP A 61 8.02 -6.74 -2.16
CA TRP A 61 9.02 -5.68 -2.31
C TRP A 61 10.28 -6.14 -3.04
N SER A 62 10.72 -7.37 -2.77
CA SER A 62 11.94 -7.94 -3.36
C SER A 62 11.67 -8.89 -4.52
N LYS A 63 10.40 -9.17 -4.82
CA LYS A 63 10.05 -10.03 -5.96
C LYS A 63 10.19 -9.20 -7.25
N PRO A 64 10.78 -9.77 -8.31
CA PRO A 64 10.79 -9.14 -9.61
C PRO A 64 9.37 -9.17 -10.18
N HIS A 65 8.85 -8.00 -10.52
CA HIS A 65 7.60 -7.81 -11.25
C HIS A 65 7.92 -7.53 -12.71
N GLU A 66 7.19 -8.17 -13.62
CA GLU A 66 7.32 -7.90 -15.05
C GLU A 66 6.59 -6.60 -15.39
N SER A 67 7.34 -5.64 -15.89
CA SER A 67 6.85 -4.31 -16.22
C SER A 67 7.36 -3.96 -17.62
N GLY A 68 6.56 -4.32 -18.64
CA GLY A 68 6.98 -4.25 -20.05
C GLY A 68 8.21 -5.12 -20.31
N ASP A 69 9.26 -4.55 -20.89
CA ASP A 69 10.54 -5.25 -21.15
C ASP A 69 11.52 -5.23 -19.96
N ARG A 70 11.10 -4.73 -18.78
CA ARG A 70 11.94 -4.57 -17.59
C ARG A 70 11.47 -5.47 -16.44
N LYS A 71 12.43 -5.99 -15.66
CA LYS A 71 12.17 -6.59 -14.34
C LYS A 71 12.46 -5.56 -13.26
N LEU A 72 11.43 -5.18 -12.52
CA LEU A 72 11.52 -4.19 -11.45
C LEU A 72 11.31 -4.86 -10.10
N SER A 73 12.00 -4.39 -9.06
CA SER A 73 11.62 -4.78 -7.69
C SER A 73 10.28 -4.16 -7.33
N GLY A 74 9.57 -4.72 -6.35
CA GLY A 74 8.34 -4.10 -5.86
C GLY A 74 8.56 -2.67 -5.34
N LEU A 75 9.71 -2.39 -4.74
CA LEU A 75 10.06 -1.03 -4.32
C LEU A 75 10.17 -0.07 -5.52
N ASP A 76 10.73 -0.53 -6.64
CA ASP A 76 10.83 0.31 -7.85
C ASP A 76 9.45 0.53 -8.47
N VAL A 77 8.59 -0.49 -8.49
CA VAL A 77 7.19 -0.37 -8.92
C VAL A 77 6.43 0.64 -8.07
N ALA A 78 6.58 0.59 -6.74
CA ALA A 78 5.94 1.55 -5.85
C ALA A 78 6.45 2.98 -6.08
N LYS A 79 7.74 3.17 -6.36
CA LYS A 79 8.30 4.48 -6.70
C LYS A 79 7.77 5.01 -8.04
N GLU A 80 7.77 4.18 -9.08
CA GLU A 80 7.21 4.56 -10.39
C GLU A 80 5.72 4.91 -10.23
N PHE A 81 4.96 4.16 -9.43
CA PHE A 81 3.55 4.45 -9.13
C PHE A 81 3.36 5.80 -8.46
N LEU A 82 4.12 6.09 -7.41
CA LEU A 82 3.99 7.35 -6.68
C LEU A 82 4.37 8.56 -7.54
N ASN A 83 5.38 8.43 -8.40
CA ASN A 83 5.77 9.47 -9.34
C ASN A 83 4.69 9.69 -10.41
N ASP A 84 4.21 8.62 -11.05
CA ASP A 84 3.14 8.69 -12.04
C ASP A 84 1.86 9.29 -11.43
N LEU A 85 1.54 8.94 -10.18
CA LEU A 85 0.40 9.48 -9.46
C LEU A 85 0.59 10.98 -9.18
N SER A 86 1.75 11.37 -8.64
CA SER A 86 2.14 12.76 -8.39
C SER A 86 1.96 13.62 -9.65
N ASP A 87 2.52 13.17 -10.78
CA ASP A 87 2.44 13.86 -12.05
C ASP A 87 0.99 13.96 -12.56
N ALA A 88 0.26 12.85 -12.48
CA ALA A 88 -1.14 12.79 -12.91
C ALA A 88 -2.02 13.78 -12.14
N ILE A 89 -1.91 13.83 -10.81
CA ILE A 89 -2.80 14.67 -9.99
C ILE A 89 -2.21 16.05 -9.66
N SER A 90 -1.01 16.34 -10.16
CA SER A 90 -0.28 17.60 -9.97
C SER A 90 -0.05 17.94 -8.49
N VAL A 91 0.41 16.97 -7.70
CA VAL A 91 0.70 17.14 -6.27
C VAL A 91 2.18 16.88 -6.01
N ASP A 92 2.86 17.80 -5.31
CA ASP A 92 4.25 17.60 -4.89
C ASP A 92 4.39 16.30 -4.08
N PRO A 93 5.33 15.39 -4.43
CA PRO A 93 5.60 14.17 -3.67
C PRO A 93 5.83 14.40 -2.16
N LYS A 94 6.29 15.58 -1.74
CA LYS A 94 6.45 15.93 -0.32
C LYS A 94 5.13 16.01 0.45
N LEU A 95 4.01 16.14 -0.25
CA LEU A 95 2.66 16.19 0.31
C LEU A 95 2.01 14.79 0.39
N PHE A 96 2.77 13.73 0.09
CA PHE A 96 2.33 12.35 0.25
C PHE A 96 2.65 11.88 1.67
N CYS A 97 1.60 11.49 2.39
CA CYS A 97 1.72 10.79 3.66
C CYS A 97 1.37 9.32 3.46
N ILE A 98 2.34 8.44 3.68
CA ILE A 98 2.17 7.00 3.50
C ILE A 98 2.25 6.32 4.87
N VAL A 99 1.19 5.60 5.22
CA VAL A 99 1.13 4.75 6.41
C VAL A 99 1.15 3.30 5.93
N PRO A 100 2.10 2.46 6.35
CA PRO A 100 2.21 1.09 5.86
C PRO A 100 1.05 0.22 6.37
N GLY A 101 0.48 -0.57 5.47
CA GLY A 101 -0.52 -1.59 5.75
C GLY A 101 0.11 -2.93 6.17
N ASN A 102 -0.72 -3.94 6.45
CA ASN A 102 -0.22 -5.25 6.86
C ASN A 102 0.48 -5.99 5.72
N HIS A 103 0.12 -5.74 4.46
CA HIS A 103 0.81 -6.32 3.31
C HIS A 103 2.12 -5.59 2.98
N ASP A 104 2.31 -4.35 3.44
CA ASP A 104 3.55 -3.62 3.23
C ASP A 104 4.70 -4.08 4.15
N ILE A 105 4.40 -4.76 5.26
CA ILE A 105 5.39 -5.15 6.26
C ILE A 105 5.87 -6.58 6.03
N VAL A 106 7.12 -6.74 5.59
CA VAL A 106 7.78 -8.05 5.55
C VAL A 106 8.24 -8.44 6.95
N ARG A 107 7.46 -9.29 7.62
CA ARG A 107 7.88 -9.88 8.89
C ARG A 107 8.96 -10.94 8.59
N LYS A 108 10.22 -10.67 8.97
CA LYS A 108 11.22 -11.74 9.01
C LYS A 108 10.72 -12.82 9.97
N ALA A 109 10.59 -14.05 9.50
CA ALA A 109 10.40 -15.22 10.36
C ALA A 109 11.73 -15.52 11.07
N SER A 110 12.18 -14.63 11.94
CA SER A 110 13.22 -14.92 12.93
C SER A 110 12.58 -14.71 14.28
N GLU A 111 12.15 -15.85 14.83
CA GLU A 111 11.47 -16.05 16.11
C GLU A 111 10.03 -15.49 16.17
N PRO A 112 9.07 -16.25 16.75
CA PRO A 112 7.78 -15.68 17.07
C PRO A 112 8.04 -14.45 17.95
N PRO A 113 7.41 -13.30 17.66
CA PRO A 113 7.57 -12.18 18.54
C PRO A 113 7.16 -12.67 19.92
N GLU A 114 7.82 -12.11 20.90
CA GLU A 114 7.46 -12.10 22.29
C GLU A 114 6.02 -11.63 22.56
N VAL A 115 5.02 -11.90 21.71
CA VAL A 115 3.59 -11.63 21.87
C VAL A 115 3.10 -12.18 23.21
N ARG A 116 3.61 -13.34 23.66
CA ARG A 116 3.35 -13.83 25.03
C ARG A 116 3.91 -12.89 26.10
N LYS A 117 5.13 -12.35 25.94
CA LYS A 117 5.71 -11.38 26.89
C LYS A 117 5.07 -9.99 26.77
N LEU A 118 4.65 -9.54 25.57
CA LEU A 118 3.94 -8.28 25.38
C LEU A 118 2.54 -8.34 26.00
N TYR A 119 1.81 -9.46 25.81
CA TYR A 119 0.54 -9.72 26.49
C TYR A 119 0.73 -9.83 28.01
N PHE A 120 1.83 -10.44 28.47
CA PHE A 120 2.19 -10.51 29.88
C PHE A 120 2.51 -9.11 30.47
N ILE A 121 3.22 -8.26 29.73
CA ILE A 121 3.56 -6.88 30.14
C ILE A 121 2.31 -5.99 30.16
N ILE A 122 1.43 -6.09 29.16
CA ILE A 122 0.16 -5.35 29.11
C ILE A 122 -0.76 -5.79 30.26
N ARG A 123 -0.85 -7.09 30.54
CA ARG A 123 -1.66 -7.64 31.64
C ARG A 123 -1.14 -7.27 33.04
N MET A 124 0.16 -7.01 33.18
CA MET A 124 0.80 -6.69 34.47
C MET A 124 0.85 -5.18 34.79
N ARG A 125 0.52 -4.29 33.84
CA ARG A 125 0.48 -2.83 34.07
C ARG A 125 -0.97 -2.34 34.15
N LYS A 126 -1.38 -1.86 35.33
CA LYS A 126 -2.75 -1.40 35.63
C LYS A 126 -3.24 -0.26 34.69
N ASP A 127 -2.30 0.47 34.11
CA ASP A 127 -2.51 1.64 33.28
C ASP A 127 -3.11 1.30 31.89
N PHE A 128 -3.12 0.00 31.51
CA PHE A 128 -3.61 -0.48 30.21
C PHE A 128 -4.93 -1.27 30.27
N ALA A 129 -5.60 -1.31 31.43
CA ALA A 129 -6.89 -1.99 31.61
C ALA A 129 -7.98 -1.62 30.58
N PRO A 130 -8.06 -0.38 30.03
CA PRO A 130 -9.02 -0.06 28.98
C PRO A 130 -8.79 -0.79 27.66
N LEU A 131 -7.54 -1.12 27.31
CA LEU A 131 -7.18 -1.83 26.08
C LEU A 131 -7.48 -3.33 26.16
N GLU A 132 -7.43 -3.92 27.36
CA GLU A 132 -7.73 -5.33 27.59
C GLU A 132 -9.19 -5.67 27.19
N LYS A 133 -10.15 -4.79 27.48
CA LYS A 133 -11.55 -4.93 27.05
C LYS A 133 -11.74 -4.82 25.53
N SER A 134 -10.96 -3.99 24.86
CA SER A 134 -11.05 -3.80 23.41
C SER A 134 -10.48 -4.98 22.61
N PHE A 135 -9.51 -5.71 23.17
CA PHE A 135 -8.90 -6.88 22.51
C PHE A 135 -9.52 -8.22 22.90
N ALA A 136 -10.27 -8.29 24.01
CA ALA A 136 -10.96 -9.52 24.44
C ALA A 136 -11.95 -10.07 23.38
N GLY A 137 -12.49 -9.21 22.51
CA GLY A 137 -13.39 -9.60 21.41
C GLY A 137 -12.69 -10.02 20.11
N CYS A 138 -11.40 -9.71 19.93
CA CYS A 138 -10.70 -9.90 18.66
C CYS A 138 -9.93 -11.22 18.57
N ILE A 139 -9.89 -12.01 19.64
CA ILE A 139 -9.05 -13.21 19.74
C ILE A 139 -9.91 -14.42 20.14
N SER A 140 -10.56 -15.03 19.16
CA SER A 140 -11.12 -16.39 19.29
C SER A 140 -10.07 -17.39 18.81
N PHE A 141 -9.26 -17.94 19.73
CA PHE A 141 -8.51 -19.15 19.44
C PHE A 141 -9.46 -20.35 19.55
N ARG A 142 -9.87 -20.91 18.41
CA ARG A 142 -10.43 -22.28 18.41
C ARG A 142 -9.26 -23.23 18.65
N HIS A 143 -9.37 -24.02 19.72
CA HIS A 143 -8.46 -25.11 20.06
C HIS A 143 -8.43 -26.18 18.98
#